data_AF-A0A7C1E361-F1
#
_entry.id   AF-A0A7C1E361-F1
#
_cell.length_a   1.000
_cell.length_b   1.000
_cell.length_c   1.000
_cell.angle_alpha   90.00
_cell.angle_beta   90.00
_cell.angle_gamma   90.00
#
_symmetry.space_group_name_H-M   'P 1'
#
loop_
_entity.id
_entity.type
_entity.pdbx_description
1 polymer ?
#
loop_
_entity_poly.entity_id
_entity_poly.type
_entity_poly.pdbx_seq_one_letter_code
_entity_poly.pdbx_strand_id
1 'polypeptide(L)'
;MKRIIVAMLIIGIALISFGCCGVVDKAKDMAKEVEETAGAIGRFAEDVEKLKGEDGNFELNQRRIDKFIREFPIFQAVIEAKGDEIDKSKDDFSKGMKSLSSLSNIDKDLRAAGIDNPAEFYLTMIEVSAGMFYLAFETQMAEAKKGMSEQVEIMKKQLDDPNIPEEQKEMLREAIEGLSGDDIDDAELPDDLDKKEIELIRKNFDRLAEVLGMEVTLTEEVEEGETTEPESAEIEEAPADPAKKPAPQTSGKAKGARVE
;
A
#
# COMPACT_ATOMS: atom_id res chain seq x y z
N MET A 1 -8.59 -34.21 6.09
CA MET A 1 -9.90 -34.61 6.66
C MET A 1 -10.75 -33.44 7.16
N LYS A 2 -10.27 -32.53 8.02
CA LYS A 2 -11.10 -31.42 8.54
C LYS A 2 -11.68 -30.48 7.47
N ARG A 3 -10.96 -30.20 6.37
CA ARG A 3 -11.43 -29.34 5.26
C ARG A 3 -12.58 -29.96 4.43
N ILE A 4 -12.61 -31.28 4.29
CA ILE A 4 -13.67 -32.01 3.56
C ILE A 4 -14.99 -31.99 4.36
N ILE A 5 -14.89 -32.08 5.69
CA ILE A 5 -16.05 -32.08 6.58
C ILE A 5 -16.77 -30.72 6.54
N VAL A 6 -16.02 -29.60 6.51
CA VAL A 6 -16.61 -28.25 6.44
C VAL A 6 -17.27 -28.00 5.07
N ALA A 7 -16.64 -28.43 3.97
CA ALA A 7 -17.23 -28.31 2.64
C ALA A 7 -18.54 -29.11 2.52
N MET A 8 -18.59 -30.34 3.05
CA MET A 8 -19.83 -31.13 3.08
C MET A 8 -20.94 -30.52 3.96
N LEU A 9 -20.57 -29.80 5.03
CA LEU A 9 -21.53 -29.18 5.94
C LEU A 9 -22.18 -27.94 5.32
N ILE A 10 -21.41 -27.14 4.57
CA ILE A 10 -21.91 -25.98 3.81
C ILE A 10 -22.84 -26.45 2.68
N ILE A 11 -22.45 -27.49 1.94
CA ILE A 11 -23.28 -28.10 0.89
C ILE A 11 -24.57 -28.68 1.49
N GLY A 12 -24.49 -29.32 2.65
CA GLY A 12 -25.65 -29.86 3.36
C GLY A 12 -26.66 -28.80 3.77
N ILE A 13 -26.21 -27.62 4.23
CA ILE A 13 -27.09 -26.51 4.61
C ILE A 13 -27.74 -25.85 3.37
N ALA A 14 -27.00 -25.72 2.27
CA ALA A 14 -27.50 -25.16 1.02
C ALA A 14 -28.57 -26.06 0.35
N LEU A 15 -28.47 -27.38 0.50
CA LEU A 15 -29.43 -28.35 -0.07
C LEU A 15 -30.78 -28.39 0.66
N ILE A 16 -30.86 -27.93 1.91
CA ILE A 16 -32.09 -27.99 2.72
C ILE A 16 -33.02 -26.78 2.46
N SER A 17 -32.52 -25.70 1.87
CA SER A 17 -33.22 -24.40 1.82
C SER A 17 -33.83 -24.00 0.46
N PHE A 18 -33.62 -24.76 -0.62
CA PHE A 18 -34.16 -24.42 -1.94
C PHE A 18 -35.01 -25.54 -2.55
N GLY A 19 -36.17 -25.18 -3.11
CA GLY A 19 -37.21 -26.09 -3.63
C GLY A 19 -36.84 -26.90 -4.90
N CYS A 20 -37.43 -28.09 -4.99
CA CYS A 20 -36.95 -29.33 -5.61
C CYS A 20 -36.75 -29.44 -7.15
N CYS A 21 -36.69 -28.38 -7.96
CA CYS A 21 -36.55 -28.58 -9.43
C CYS A 21 -35.41 -27.81 -10.13
N GLY A 22 -34.82 -26.78 -9.51
CA GLY A 22 -33.66 -26.06 -10.09
C GLY A 22 -32.37 -26.18 -9.28
N VAL A 23 -32.41 -26.94 -8.18
CA VAL A 23 -31.34 -26.98 -7.16
C VAL A 23 -30.28 -28.02 -7.49
N VAL A 24 -30.65 -29.12 -8.14
CA VAL A 24 -29.70 -30.19 -8.46
C VAL A 24 -28.65 -29.72 -9.47
N ASP A 25 -29.05 -28.98 -10.50
CA ASP A 25 -28.12 -28.47 -11.50
C ASP A 25 -27.25 -27.34 -10.92
N LYS A 26 -27.84 -26.41 -10.16
CA LYS A 26 -27.06 -25.40 -9.42
C LYS A 26 -26.09 -26.01 -8.41
N ALA A 27 -26.47 -27.09 -7.73
CA ALA A 27 -25.60 -27.78 -6.78
C ALA A 27 -24.45 -28.52 -7.50
N LYS A 28 -24.69 -29.07 -8.71
CA LYS A 28 -23.62 -29.66 -9.53
C LYS A 28 -22.64 -28.60 -10.02
N ASP A 29 -23.14 -27.48 -10.52
CA ASP A 29 -22.30 -26.36 -10.97
C ASP A 29 -21.45 -25.84 -9.80
N MET A 30 -22.07 -25.64 -8.63
CA MET A 30 -21.37 -25.22 -7.41
C MET A 30 -20.35 -26.26 -6.94
N ALA A 31 -20.69 -27.56 -6.97
CA ALA A 31 -19.74 -28.61 -6.59
C ALA A 31 -18.52 -28.64 -7.51
N LYS A 32 -18.73 -28.43 -8.81
CA LYS A 32 -17.65 -28.33 -9.80
C LYS A 32 -16.78 -27.09 -9.56
N GLU A 33 -17.38 -25.93 -9.33
CA GLU A 33 -16.64 -24.70 -9.00
C GLU A 33 -15.82 -24.85 -7.71
N VAL A 34 -16.39 -25.49 -6.69
CA VAL A 34 -15.68 -25.79 -5.42
C VAL A 34 -14.51 -26.75 -5.66
N GLU A 35 -14.69 -27.79 -6.49
CA GLU A 35 -13.63 -28.73 -6.86
C GLU A 35 -12.49 -28.04 -7.62
N GLU A 36 -12.82 -27.20 -8.61
CA GLU A 36 -11.86 -26.42 -9.39
C GLU A 36 -11.09 -25.44 -8.49
N THR A 37 -11.79 -24.74 -7.59
CA THR A 37 -11.19 -23.83 -6.60
C THR A 37 -10.27 -24.56 -5.64
N ALA A 38 -10.72 -25.70 -5.08
CA ALA A 38 -9.90 -26.51 -4.19
C ALA A 38 -8.65 -27.04 -4.89
N GLY A 39 -8.78 -27.43 -6.17
CA GLY A 39 -7.66 -27.83 -7.01
C GLY A 39 -6.66 -26.70 -7.26
N ALA A 40 -7.14 -25.49 -7.55
CA ALA A 40 -6.29 -24.30 -7.71
C ALA A 40 -5.54 -23.96 -6.42
N ILE A 41 -6.24 -23.93 -5.27
CA ILE A 41 -5.62 -23.72 -3.95
C ILE A 41 -4.58 -24.81 -3.64
N GLY A 42 -4.90 -26.07 -3.96
CA GLY A 42 -3.98 -27.19 -3.76
C GLY A 42 -2.69 -27.04 -4.57
N ARG A 43 -2.80 -26.71 -5.87
CA ARG A 43 -1.65 -26.46 -6.73
C ARG A 43 -0.83 -25.26 -6.26
N PHE A 44 -1.49 -24.17 -5.90
CA PHE A 44 -0.81 -22.98 -5.37
C PHE A 44 -0.02 -23.32 -4.11
N ALA A 45 -0.62 -24.03 -3.15
CA ALA A 45 0.06 -24.43 -1.92
C ALA A 45 1.28 -25.32 -2.19
N GLU A 46 1.14 -26.28 -3.11
CA GLU A 46 2.25 -27.15 -3.52
C GLU A 46 3.37 -26.37 -4.22
N ASP A 47 3.03 -25.43 -5.10
CA ASP A 47 4.00 -24.58 -5.78
C ASP A 47 4.73 -23.66 -4.78
N VAL A 48 4.02 -23.08 -3.80
CA VAL A 48 4.64 -22.32 -2.70
C VAL A 48 5.61 -23.20 -1.91
N GLU A 49 5.24 -24.44 -1.58
CA GLU A 49 6.11 -25.37 -0.84
C GLU A 49 7.41 -25.67 -1.59
N LYS A 50 7.35 -25.79 -2.92
CA LYS A 50 8.53 -26.03 -3.78
C LYS A 50 9.43 -24.81 -3.93
N LEU A 51 8.90 -23.60 -3.73
CA LEU A 51 9.62 -22.34 -3.91
C LEU A 51 10.39 -21.92 -2.66
N LYS A 52 10.08 -22.54 -1.52
CA LYS A 52 10.75 -22.32 -0.24
C LYS A 52 12.12 -23.01 -0.21
N GLY A 53 13.10 -22.31 0.35
CA GLY A 53 14.44 -22.81 0.64
C GLY A 53 14.45 -23.80 1.81
N GLU A 54 15.64 -24.25 2.20
CA GLU A 54 15.84 -25.23 3.27
C GLU A 54 15.35 -24.74 4.65
N ASP A 55 15.29 -23.43 4.84
CA ASP A 55 14.78 -22.74 6.02
C ASP A 55 13.26 -22.48 5.98
N GLY A 56 12.59 -22.82 4.87
CA GLY A 56 11.16 -22.59 4.68
C GLY A 56 10.80 -21.20 4.15
N ASN A 57 11.80 -20.40 3.77
CA ASN A 57 11.62 -19.03 3.29
C ASN A 57 11.71 -18.95 1.76
N PHE A 58 11.02 -17.98 1.17
CA PHE A 58 11.20 -17.66 -0.24
C PHE A 58 12.34 -16.64 -0.34
N GLU A 59 13.29 -16.84 -1.27
CA GLU A 59 14.43 -15.94 -1.44
C GLU A 59 14.28 -15.09 -2.71
N LEU A 60 14.22 -13.77 -2.57
CA LEU A 60 14.24 -12.86 -3.70
C LEU A 60 15.62 -12.86 -4.37
N ASN A 61 15.63 -12.97 -5.70
CA ASN A 61 16.86 -12.87 -6.48
C ASN A 61 16.61 -12.15 -7.81
N GLN A 62 17.70 -11.72 -8.47
CA GLN A 62 17.62 -10.91 -9.69
C GLN A 62 16.79 -11.60 -10.79
N ARG A 63 16.90 -12.92 -10.93
CA ARG A 63 16.12 -13.68 -11.92
C ARG A 63 14.62 -13.58 -11.65
N ARG A 64 14.20 -13.64 -10.39
CA ARG A 64 12.80 -13.50 -9.97
C ARG A 64 12.29 -12.07 -10.18
N ILE A 65 13.09 -11.06 -9.87
CA ILE A 65 12.75 -9.65 -10.15
C ILE A 65 12.59 -9.40 -11.66
N ASP A 66 13.55 -9.81 -12.49
CA ASP A 66 13.45 -9.60 -13.95
C ASP A 66 12.26 -10.34 -14.56
N LYS A 67 11.93 -11.50 -14.00
CA LYS A 67 10.73 -12.26 -14.35
C LYS A 67 9.46 -11.50 -13.95
N PHE A 68 9.39 -11.01 -12.72
CA PHE A 68 8.28 -10.22 -12.21
C PHE A 68 8.04 -8.96 -13.05
N ILE A 69 9.08 -8.18 -13.35
CA ILE A 69 8.97 -6.97 -14.20
C ILE A 69 8.39 -7.32 -15.57
N ARG A 70 8.82 -8.43 -16.19
CA ARG A 70 8.29 -8.88 -17.48
C ARG A 70 6.82 -9.34 -17.39
N GLU A 71 6.46 -9.99 -16.30
CA GLU A 71 5.17 -10.67 -16.13
C GLU A 71 4.09 -9.75 -15.53
N PHE A 72 4.47 -8.67 -14.85
CA PHE A 72 3.52 -7.78 -14.17
C PHE A 72 2.50 -7.13 -15.12
N PRO A 73 2.87 -6.62 -16.31
CA PRO A 73 1.88 -6.10 -17.26
C PRO A 73 0.89 -7.17 -17.75
N ILE A 74 1.33 -8.44 -17.84
CA ILE A 74 0.47 -9.57 -18.20
C ILE A 74 -0.54 -9.82 -17.07
N PHE A 75 -0.06 -9.83 -15.83
CA PHE A 75 -0.91 -9.94 -14.64
C PHE A 75 -1.96 -8.82 -14.60
N GLN A 76 -1.58 -7.56 -14.80
CA GLN A 76 -2.51 -6.44 -14.83
C GLN A 76 -3.60 -6.63 -15.89
N ALA A 77 -3.23 -6.98 -17.12
CA ALA A 77 -4.20 -7.22 -18.19
C ALA A 77 -5.20 -8.35 -17.86
N VAL A 78 -4.75 -9.42 -17.21
CA VAL A 78 -5.62 -10.51 -16.74
C VAL A 78 -6.57 -10.03 -15.64
N ILE A 79 -6.08 -9.28 -14.66
CA ILE A 79 -6.90 -8.77 -13.56
C ILE A 79 -7.91 -7.73 -14.05
N GLU A 80 -7.52 -6.79 -14.92
CA GLU A 80 -8.42 -5.78 -15.49
C GLU A 80 -9.55 -6.42 -16.29
N ALA A 81 -9.24 -7.41 -17.14
CA ALA A 81 -10.24 -8.16 -17.88
C ALA A 81 -11.26 -8.84 -16.94
N LYS A 82 -10.83 -9.30 -15.77
CA LYS A 82 -11.71 -9.87 -14.73
C LYS A 82 -12.46 -8.81 -13.93
N GLY A 83 -11.86 -7.65 -13.67
CA GLY A 83 -12.52 -6.52 -13.00
C GLY A 83 -13.77 -6.08 -13.76
N ASP A 84 -13.66 -5.98 -15.09
CA ASP A 84 -14.76 -5.68 -16.00
C ASP A 84 -15.89 -6.72 -15.94
N GLU A 85 -15.57 -7.99 -15.67
CA GLU A 85 -16.57 -9.05 -15.50
C GLU A 85 -17.30 -8.92 -14.15
N ILE A 86 -16.58 -8.57 -13.08
CA ILE A 86 -17.10 -8.40 -11.72
C ILE A 86 -17.96 -7.14 -11.62
N ASP A 87 -17.56 -6.02 -12.23
CA ASP A 87 -18.32 -4.77 -12.18
C ASP A 87 -19.67 -4.89 -12.89
N LYS A 88 -19.75 -5.65 -13.98
CA LYS A 88 -21.02 -6.01 -14.65
C LYS A 88 -21.90 -6.96 -13.82
N SER A 89 -21.39 -7.43 -12.68
CA SER A 89 -21.99 -8.46 -11.84
C SER A 89 -22.53 -7.95 -10.50
N LYS A 90 -22.35 -6.66 -10.16
CA LYS A 90 -22.67 -6.09 -8.84
C LYS A 90 -24.17 -6.04 -8.47
N ASP A 91 -25.09 -6.12 -9.44
CA ASP A 91 -26.54 -5.98 -9.17
C ASP A 91 -27.26 -7.29 -8.75
N ASP A 92 -26.56 -8.40 -8.57
CA ASP A 92 -27.20 -9.70 -8.30
C ASP A 92 -26.38 -10.57 -7.34
N PHE A 93 -26.96 -10.97 -6.21
CA PHE A 93 -26.31 -11.82 -5.21
C PHE A 93 -25.86 -13.19 -5.78
N SER A 94 -26.60 -13.71 -6.77
CA SER A 94 -26.21 -14.90 -7.52
C SER A 94 -24.93 -14.70 -8.35
N LYS A 95 -24.61 -13.45 -8.71
CA LYS A 95 -23.37 -13.09 -9.43
C LYS A 95 -22.21 -12.80 -8.46
N GLY A 96 -22.49 -12.45 -7.20
CA GLY A 96 -21.48 -12.38 -6.14
C GLY A 96 -20.75 -13.71 -5.90
N MET A 97 -21.45 -14.85 -5.99
CA MET A 97 -20.77 -16.16 -5.98
C MET A 97 -20.02 -16.49 -7.27
N LYS A 98 -20.46 -15.97 -8.43
CA LYS A 98 -19.66 -16.05 -9.67
C LYS A 98 -18.38 -15.22 -9.59
N SER A 99 -18.38 -14.12 -8.85
CA SER A 99 -17.17 -13.34 -8.57
C SER A 99 -16.13 -14.16 -7.77
N LEU A 100 -16.56 -15.05 -6.88
CA LEU A 100 -15.66 -16.00 -6.20
C LEU A 100 -15.10 -17.06 -7.16
N SER A 101 -15.89 -17.54 -8.13
CA SER A 101 -15.39 -18.44 -9.18
C SER A 101 -14.56 -17.73 -10.27
N SER A 102 -14.74 -16.42 -10.46
CA SER A 102 -13.84 -15.60 -11.27
C SER A 102 -12.46 -15.49 -10.60
N LEU A 103 -12.41 -15.39 -9.27
CA LEU A 103 -11.13 -15.42 -8.53
C LEU A 103 -10.46 -16.80 -8.58
N SER A 104 -11.23 -17.90 -8.55
CA SER A 104 -10.67 -19.25 -8.62
C SER A 104 -10.03 -19.59 -9.98
N ASN A 105 -10.42 -18.88 -11.04
CA ASN A 105 -9.85 -19.05 -12.38
C ASN A 105 -8.62 -18.17 -12.66
N ILE A 106 -8.25 -17.26 -11.76
CA ILE A 106 -7.09 -16.39 -11.96
C ILE A 106 -5.81 -17.22 -12.12
N ASP A 107 -5.56 -18.27 -11.33
CA ASP A 107 -4.40 -19.17 -11.52
C ASP A 107 -4.32 -19.72 -12.96
N LYS A 108 -5.46 -20.16 -13.49
CA LYS A 108 -5.54 -20.72 -14.84
C LYS A 108 -5.33 -19.64 -15.90
N ASP A 109 -5.94 -18.48 -15.73
CA ASP A 109 -5.87 -17.39 -16.71
C ASP A 109 -4.46 -16.78 -16.74
N LEU A 110 -3.81 -16.64 -15.58
CA LEU A 110 -2.40 -16.23 -15.50
C LEU A 110 -1.48 -17.23 -16.19
N ARG A 111 -1.64 -18.53 -15.96
CA ARG A 111 -0.87 -19.57 -16.67
C ARG A 111 -1.12 -19.55 -18.16
N ALA A 112 -2.38 -19.42 -18.59
CA ALA A 112 -2.72 -19.31 -20.01
C ALA A 112 -2.14 -18.06 -20.67
N ALA A 113 -1.95 -16.99 -19.91
CA ALA A 113 -1.33 -15.75 -20.35
C ALA A 113 0.22 -15.76 -20.32
N GLY A 114 0.84 -16.87 -19.87
CA GLY A 114 2.29 -17.05 -19.87
C GLY A 114 2.98 -16.90 -18.51
N ILE A 115 2.23 -16.75 -17.42
CA ILE A 115 2.77 -16.78 -16.05
C ILE A 115 2.72 -18.23 -15.57
N ASP A 116 3.73 -19.00 -15.96
CA ASP A 116 3.75 -20.47 -15.77
C ASP A 116 3.74 -20.90 -14.29
N ASN A 117 4.21 -20.03 -13.39
CA ASN A 117 4.20 -20.24 -11.94
C ASN A 117 3.63 -19.01 -11.22
N PRO A 118 2.30 -18.93 -11.07
CA PRO A 118 1.65 -17.84 -10.36
C PRO A 118 2.09 -17.72 -8.89
N ALA A 119 2.42 -18.82 -8.21
CA ALA A 119 2.92 -18.77 -6.84
C ALA A 119 4.23 -17.99 -6.72
N GLU A 120 5.20 -18.25 -7.62
CA GLU A 120 6.45 -17.47 -7.66
C GLU A 120 6.17 -16.00 -7.95
N PHE A 121 5.24 -15.70 -8.86
CA PHE A 121 4.85 -14.33 -9.17
C PHE A 121 4.27 -13.61 -7.95
N TYR A 122 3.31 -14.23 -7.25
CA TYR A 122 2.68 -13.64 -6.08
C TYR A 122 3.64 -13.45 -4.90
N LEU A 123 4.51 -14.41 -4.63
CA LEU A 123 5.53 -14.28 -3.58
C LEU A 123 6.52 -13.15 -3.92
N THR A 124 7.01 -13.12 -5.18
CA THR A 124 7.87 -12.02 -5.65
C THR A 124 7.18 -10.66 -5.50
N MET A 125 5.89 -10.58 -5.85
CA MET A 125 5.11 -9.35 -5.72
C MET A 125 5.00 -8.87 -4.26
N ILE A 126 4.78 -9.80 -3.32
CA ILE A 126 4.69 -9.50 -1.88
C ILE A 126 6.02 -8.94 -1.38
N GLU A 127 7.13 -9.60 -1.67
CA GLU A 127 8.47 -9.18 -1.24
C GLU A 127 8.93 -7.87 -1.87
N VAL A 128 8.72 -7.71 -3.19
CA VAL A 128 8.97 -6.44 -3.88
C VAL A 128 8.16 -5.32 -3.24
N SER A 129 6.87 -5.52 -3.00
CA SER A 129 6.02 -4.50 -2.39
C SER A 129 6.48 -4.15 -0.98
N ALA A 130 6.76 -5.16 -0.15
CA ALA A 130 7.24 -4.95 1.22
C ALA A 130 8.57 -4.19 1.24
N GLY A 131 9.53 -4.54 0.39
CA GLY A 131 10.81 -3.84 0.32
C GLY A 131 10.67 -2.42 -0.25
N MET A 132 9.78 -2.19 -1.22
CA MET A 132 9.53 -0.83 -1.71
C MET A 132 8.84 0.06 -0.66
N PHE A 133 7.90 -0.48 0.11
CA PHE A 133 7.32 0.23 1.26
C PHE A 133 8.37 0.54 2.33
N TYR A 134 9.24 -0.42 2.64
CA TYR A 134 10.35 -0.21 3.56
C TYR A 134 11.27 0.93 3.10
N LEU A 135 11.68 0.93 1.83
CA LEU A 135 12.55 1.98 1.27
C LEU A 135 11.88 3.36 1.27
N ALA A 136 10.58 3.41 0.94
CA ALA A 136 9.81 4.65 1.00
C ALA A 136 9.73 5.20 2.44
N PHE A 137 9.49 4.31 3.40
CA PHE A 137 9.46 4.67 4.82
C PHE A 137 10.84 5.10 5.35
N GLU A 138 11.90 4.38 5.00
CA GLU A 138 13.30 4.74 5.32
C GLU A 138 13.64 6.14 4.81
N THR A 139 13.27 6.45 3.55
CA THR A 139 13.48 7.78 2.95
C THR A 139 12.69 8.87 3.69
N GLN A 140 11.42 8.63 3.98
CA GLN A 140 10.58 9.58 4.71
C GLN A 140 11.10 9.85 6.12
N MET A 141 11.58 8.81 6.81
CA MET A 141 12.17 8.93 8.14
C MET A 141 13.51 9.68 8.10
N ALA A 142 14.34 9.45 7.08
CA ALA A 142 15.58 10.20 6.90
C ALA A 142 15.31 11.70 6.65
N GLU A 143 14.33 12.03 5.80
CA GLU A 143 13.89 13.41 5.56
C GLU A 143 13.32 14.06 6.82
N ALA A 144 12.50 13.33 7.59
CA ALA A 144 11.98 13.81 8.86
C ALA A 144 13.10 14.09 9.87
N LYS A 145 14.08 13.17 10.00
CA LYS A 145 15.27 13.35 10.84
C LYS A 145 16.07 14.58 10.41
N LYS A 146 16.26 14.78 9.10
CA LYS A 146 16.94 15.96 8.55
C LYS A 146 16.20 17.26 8.89
N GLY A 147 14.89 17.32 8.64
CA GLY A 147 14.07 18.49 8.95
C GLY A 147 14.03 18.82 10.45
N MET A 148 13.97 17.80 11.32
CA MET A 148 14.09 17.99 12.77
C MET A 148 15.46 18.51 13.17
N SER A 149 16.54 18.01 12.56
CA SER A 149 17.91 18.48 12.82
C SER A 149 18.06 19.96 12.45
N GLU A 150 17.58 20.37 11.27
CA GLU A 150 17.58 21.75 10.81
C GLU A 150 16.76 22.67 11.74
N GLN A 151 15.59 22.19 12.20
CA GLN A 151 14.76 22.93 13.15
C GLN A 151 15.46 23.10 14.51
N VAL A 152 16.14 22.07 15.00
CA VAL A 152 16.95 22.14 16.22
C VAL A 152 18.09 23.14 16.07
N GLU A 153 18.77 23.18 14.92
CA GLU A 153 19.81 24.20 14.67
C GLU A 153 19.26 25.63 14.66
N ILE A 154 18.09 25.85 14.06
CA ILE A 154 17.43 27.17 14.07
C ILE A 154 17.09 27.59 15.50
N MET A 155 16.53 26.69 16.31
CA MET A 155 16.22 26.96 17.71
C MET A 155 17.49 27.24 18.53
N LYS A 156 18.60 26.52 18.27
CA LYS A 156 19.90 26.81 18.90
C LYS A 156 20.41 28.21 18.55
N LYS A 157 20.31 28.64 17.29
CA LYS A 157 20.69 30.01 16.89
C LYS A 157 19.85 31.08 17.57
N GLN A 158 18.56 30.81 17.82
CA GLN A 158 17.68 31.73 18.57
C GLN A 158 18.08 31.85 20.05
N LEU A 159 18.60 30.78 20.66
CA LEU A 159 19.11 30.85 22.05
C LEU A 159 20.28 31.82 22.20
N ASP A 160 21.09 31.99 21.14
CA ASP A 160 22.24 32.89 21.12
C ASP A 160 21.84 34.36 20.91
N ASP A 161 20.59 34.65 20.53
CA ASP A 161 20.11 36.02 20.34
C ASP A 161 19.95 36.74 21.71
N PRO A 162 20.67 37.84 21.96
CA PRO A 162 20.56 38.59 23.21
C PRO A 162 19.21 39.30 23.39
N ASN A 163 18.39 39.42 22.34
CA ASN A 163 17.10 40.10 22.39
C ASN A 163 15.94 39.18 22.79
N ILE A 164 16.14 37.86 22.86
CA ILE A 164 15.12 36.92 23.28
C ILE A 164 15.06 36.85 24.82
N PRO A 165 13.87 37.00 25.45
CA PRO A 165 13.71 36.86 26.90
C PRO A 165 14.09 35.48 27.41
N GLU A 166 14.64 35.39 28.63
CA GLU A 166 15.08 34.12 29.22
C GLU A 166 13.95 33.07 29.34
N GLU A 167 12.71 33.49 29.62
CA GLU A 167 11.56 32.59 29.67
C GLU A 167 11.29 31.93 28.30
N GLN A 168 11.51 32.66 27.20
CA GLN A 168 11.42 32.10 25.84
C GLN A 168 12.61 31.20 25.51
N LYS A 169 13.81 31.53 26.02
CA LYS A 169 14.98 30.65 25.89
C LYS A 169 14.80 29.34 26.64
N GLU A 170 14.16 29.36 27.80
CA GLU A 170 13.85 28.14 28.57
C GLU A 170 12.88 27.24 27.79
N MET A 171 11.80 27.79 27.24
CA MET A 171 10.88 27.04 26.36
C MET A 171 11.58 26.46 25.12
N LEU A 172 12.52 27.20 24.50
CA LEU A 172 13.30 26.71 23.36
C LEU A 172 14.25 25.57 23.75
N ARG A 173 14.86 25.61 24.95
CA ARG A 173 15.71 24.50 25.44
C ARG A 173 14.89 23.23 25.67
N GLU A 174 13.71 23.34 26.28
CA GLU A 174 12.80 22.21 26.47
C GLU A 174 12.31 21.63 25.14
N ALA A 175 11.99 22.50 24.16
CA ALA A 175 11.60 22.06 22.82
C ALA A 175 12.73 21.32 22.08
N ILE A 176 13.97 21.81 22.19
CA ILE A 176 15.15 21.12 21.63
C ILE A 176 15.34 19.75 22.28
N GLU A 177 15.21 19.64 23.61
CA GLU A 177 15.36 18.36 24.32
C GLU A 177 14.30 17.34 23.88
N GLY A 178 13.04 17.78 23.71
CA GLY A 178 11.96 16.94 23.19
C GLY A 178 12.13 16.51 21.73
N LEU A 179 12.74 17.35 20.88
CA LEU A 179 13.02 17.04 19.47
C LEU A 179 14.32 16.25 19.26
N SER A 180 15.26 16.31 20.21
CA SER A 180 16.54 15.61 20.16
C SER A 180 16.48 14.20 20.78
N GLY A 181 15.32 13.79 21.30
CA GLY A 181 15.11 12.44 21.82
C GLY A 181 15.30 11.40 20.70
N ASP A 182 16.07 10.36 20.99
CA ASP A 182 16.39 9.24 20.09
C ASP A 182 15.14 8.38 19.69
N ASP A 183 13.93 8.80 20.05
CA ASP A 183 12.67 8.08 19.85
C ASP A 183 12.15 8.10 18.39
N ILE A 184 12.96 8.55 17.44
CA ILE A 184 12.65 8.37 16.02
C ILE A 184 13.13 6.97 15.64
N ASP A 185 12.28 5.98 15.95
CA ASP A 185 12.47 4.57 15.65
C ASP A 185 13.06 4.40 14.24
N ASP A 186 14.21 3.73 14.15
CA ASP A 186 14.77 3.37 12.86
C ASP A 186 13.80 2.42 12.14
N ALA A 187 13.74 2.51 10.81
CA ALA A 187 12.93 1.60 10.03
C ALA A 187 13.41 0.16 10.25
N GLU A 188 12.58 -0.65 10.91
CA GLU A 188 12.84 -2.09 11.07
C GLU A 188 12.65 -2.80 9.73
N LEU A 189 13.58 -3.72 9.42
CA LEU A 189 13.48 -4.55 8.24
C LEU A 189 12.21 -5.43 8.33
N PRO A 190 11.49 -5.64 7.22
CA PRO A 190 10.40 -6.59 7.20
C PRO A 190 10.89 -8.01 7.58
N ASP A 191 10.12 -8.75 8.38
CA ASP A 191 10.50 -10.07 8.90
C ASP A 191 10.94 -11.07 7.82
N ASP A 192 10.36 -10.96 6.62
CA ASP A 192 10.57 -11.87 5.49
C ASP A 192 11.63 -11.36 4.49
N LEU A 193 12.34 -10.26 4.78
CA LEU A 193 13.36 -9.70 3.89
C LEU A 193 14.69 -9.50 4.60
N ASP A 194 15.76 -10.02 4.00
CA ASP A 194 17.11 -9.75 4.44
C ASP A 194 17.69 -8.47 3.79
N LYS A 195 18.86 -8.03 4.29
CA LYS A 195 19.53 -6.82 3.79
C LYS A 195 19.90 -6.91 2.31
N LYS A 196 20.27 -8.08 1.81
CA LYS A 196 20.65 -8.27 0.40
C LYS A 196 19.43 -8.17 -0.50
N GLU A 197 18.29 -8.67 -0.05
CA GLU A 197 17.02 -8.58 -0.78
C GLU A 197 16.54 -7.13 -0.85
N ILE A 198 16.69 -6.36 0.24
CA ILE A 198 16.45 -4.90 0.21
C ILE A 198 17.41 -4.17 -0.73
N GLU A 199 18.70 -4.46 -0.70
CA GLU A 199 19.68 -3.89 -1.64
C GLU A 199 19.33 -4.23 -3.10
N LEU A 200 18.84 -5.45 -3.33
CA LEU A 200 18.41 -5.91 -4.64
C LEU A 200 17.17 -5.16 -5.13
N ILE A 201 16.17 -4.95 -4.26
CA ILE A 201 14.98 -4.14 -4.56
C ILE A 201 15.40 -2.69 -4.83
N ARG A 202 16.25 -2.11 -3.98
CA ARG A 202 16.79 -0.74 -4.13
C ARG A 202 17.49 -0.57 -5.47
N LYS A 203 18.32 -1.52 -5.89
CA LYS A 203 19.01 -1.49 -7.19
C LYS A 203 18.06 -1.55 -8.39
N ASN A 204 16.89 -2.15 -8.23
CA ASN A 204 15.89 -2.27 -9.29
C ASN A 204 14.70 -1.32 -9.08
N PHE A 205 14.79 -0.37 -8.14
CA PHE A 205 13.65 0.40 -7.64
C PHE A 205 12.93 1.14 -8.77
N ASP A 206 13.66 1.86 -9.63
CA ASP A 206 13.05 2.62 -10.74
C ASP A 206 12.26 1.73 -11.70
N ARG A 207 12.83 0.58 -12.07
CA ARG A 207 12.18 -0.40 -12.96
C ARG A 207 10.94 -1.01 -12.32
N LEU A 208 11.00 -1.27 -11.01
CA LEU A 208 9.88 -1.82 -10.25
C LEU A 208 8.77 -0.77 -10.08
N ALA A 209 9.14 0.47 -9.77
CA ALA A 209 8.22 1.61 -9.65
C ALA A 209 7.48 1.87 -10.97
N GLU A 210 8.22 1.88 -12.09
CA GLU A 210 7.66 2.04 -13.42
C GLU A 210 6.60 0.97 -13.71
N VAL A 211 6.93 -0.32 -13.49
CA VAL A 211 6.00 -1.41 -13.79
C VAL A 211 4.79 -1.43 -12.86
N LEU A 212 4.98 -1.01 -11.60
CA LEU A 212 3.91 -0.92 -10.60
C LEU A 212 3.04 0.34 -10.79
N GLY A 213 3.40 1.23 -11.71
CA GLY A 213 2.69 2.50 -11.94
C GLY A 213 2.79 3.47 -10.77
N MET A 214 3.87 3.38 -9.98
CA MET A 214 4.13 4.30 -8.88
C MET A 214 4.82 5.55 -9.42
N GLU A 215 4.16 6.69 -9.28
CA GLU A 215 4.81 7.99 -9.48
C GLU A 215 5.74 8.24 -8.31
N VAL A 216 7.01 7.87 -8.47
CA VAL A 216 8.03 8.14 -7.47
C VAL A 216 8.70 9.46 -7.81
N THR A 217 8.35 10.51 -7.09
CA THR A 217 9.22 11.69 -6.96
C THR A 217 10.30 11.35 -5.94
N LEU A 218 11.37 10.69 -6.37
CA LEU A 218 12.63 10.77 -5.64
C LEU A 218 13.16 12.17 -5.89
N THR A 219 13.14 13.01 -4.87
CA THR A 219 13.89 14.25 -4.86
C THR A 219 15.36 13.86 -5.00
N GLU A 220 15.87 13.84 -6.24
CA GLU A 220 17.30 13.81 -6.50
C GLU A 220 17.93 14.92 -5.64
N GLU A 221 18.95 14.54 -4.87
CA GLU A 221 19.73 15.48 -4.10
C GLU A 221 20.08 16.67 -4.99
N VAL A 222 19.63 17.85 -4.58
CA VAL A 222 20.09 19.10 -5.17
C VAL A 222 21.62 19.09 -5.00
N GLU A 223 22.35 18.85 -6.08
CA GLU A 223 23.77 19.17 -6.15
C GLU A 223 23.90 20.62 -5.66
N GLU A 224 24.57 20.80 -4.52
CA GLU A 224 24.94 22.11 -3.99
C GLU A 224 25.73 22.86 -5.06
N GLY A 225 25.08 23.77 -5.78
CA GLY A 225 25.76 24.36 -6.93
C GLY A 225 25.05 25.47 -7.68
N GLU A 226 24.34 26.38 -7.02
CA GLU A 226 24.34 27.81 -7.41
C GLU A 226 23.49 28.63 -6.42
N THR A 227 24.17 29.36 -5.55
CA THR A 227 23.58 30.50 -4.84
C THR A 227 23.37 31.62 -5.86
N THR A 228 22.22 31.61 -6.54
CA THR A 228 21.71 32.83 -7.18
C THR A 228 21.01 33.66 -6.12
N GLU A 229 21.60 34.82 -5.82
CA GLU A 229 21.02 35.83 -4.95
C GLU A 229 19.58 36.14 -5.39
N PRO A 230 18.61 36.23 -4.46
CA PRO A 230 17.27 36.67 -4.82
C PRO A 230 17.32 38.15 -5.20
N GLU A 231 17.15 38.42 -6.50
CA GLU A 231 16.86 39.74 -7.03
C GLU A 231 15.58 40.26 -6.33
N SER A 232 15.71 41.43 -5.71
CA SER A 232 14.67 42.03 -4.89
C SER A 232 13.51 42.43 -5.79
N ALA A 233 12.44 41.65 -5.76
CA ALA A 233 11.19 42.02 -6.41
C ALA A 233 10.63 43.28 -5.72
N GLU A 234 10.62 44.40 -6.44
CA GLU A 234 9.86 45.59 -6.10
C GLU A 234 8.38 45.20 -5.90
N ILE A 235 7.91 45.33 -4.66
CA ILE A 235 6.49 45.20 -4.34
C ILE A 235 5.82 46.48 -4.82
N GLU A 236 5.17 46.41 -5.99
CA GLU A 236 4.25 47.44 -6.47
C GLU A 236 2.98 47.38 -5.60
N GLU A 237 2.83 48.33 -4.68
CA GLU A 237 1.62 48.51 -3.86
C GLU A 237 0.42 48.81 -4.77
N ALA A 238 -0.50 47.85 -4.87
CA ALA A 238 -1.82 48.09 -5.45
C ALA A 238 -2.66 49.00 -4.51
N PRO A 239 -3.36 50.02 -5.02
CA PRO A 239 -4.16 50.91 -4.19
C PRO A 239 -5.40 50.21 -3.62
N ALA A 240 -5.61 50.41 -2.31
CA ALA A 240 -6.75 49.92 -1.55
C ALA A 240 -8.09 50.44 -2.10
N ASP A 241 -9.03 49.52 -2.38
CA ASP A 241 -10.43 49.82 -2.71
C ASP A 241 -11.28 49.88 -1.41
N PRO A 242 -11.79 51.04 -1.01
CA PRO A 242 -12.54 51.19 0.23
C PRO A 242 -14.04 51.03 0.00
N ALA A 243 -14.52 49.83 -0.38
CA ALA A 243 -15.97 49.59 -0.50
C ALA A 243 -16.40 48.12 -0.40
N LYS A 244 -16.21 47.47 0.75
CA LYS A 244 -17.01 46.28 1.08
C LYS A 244 -17.39 46.24 2.56
N LYS A 245 -18.64 46.66 2.84
CA LYS A 245 -19.31 46.44 4.12
C LYS A 245 -19.40 44.94 4.42
N PRO A 246 -19.10 44.48 5.64
CA PRO A 246 -19.39 43.11 6.04
C PRO A 246 -20.89 42.92 6.26
N ALA A 247 -21.43 41.81 5.75
CA ALA A 247 -22.79 41.35 6.01
C ALA A 247 -22.92 40.80 7.44
N PRO A 248 -24.11 40.88 8.07
CA PRO A 248 -24.29 40.55 9.47
C PRO A 248 -24.26 39.03 9.73
N GLN A 249 -23.53 38.65 10.78
CA GLN A 249 -23.53 37.31 11.36
C GLN A 249 -24.90 37.01 11.99
N THR A 250 -25.59 35.98 11.49
CA THR A 250 -26.77 35.42 12.16
C THR A 250 -26.33 34.39 13.20
N SER A 251 -26.58 34.70 14.47
CA SER A 251 -26.43 33.79 15.61
C SER A 251 -27.45 32.65 15.51
N GLY A 252 -26.99 31.42 15.30
CA GLY A 252 -27.78 30.20 15.40
C GLY A 252 -27.77 29.65 16.83
N LYS A 253 -28.93 29.72 17.48
CA LYS A 253 -29.22 29.25 18.84
C LYS A 253 -28.85 27.78 19.09
N ALA A 254 -28.24 27.57 20.25
CA ALA A 254 -28.24 26.31 20.98
C ALA A 254 -29.68 25.87 21.35
N LYS A 255 -29.95 24.57 21.25
CA LYS A 255 -31.03 23.91 21.98
C LYS A 255 -30.58 22.50 22.34
N GLY A 256 -30.37 22.28 23.64
CA GLY A 256 -30.20 20.95 24.21
C GLY A 256 -31.53 20.26 24.51
N ALA A 257 -31.47 18.94 24.59
CA ALA A 257 -32.28 18.01 25.40
C ALA A 257 -31.61 16.64 25.19
N ARG A 258 -30.94 16.01 26.17
CA ARG A 258 -31.37 15.45 27.47
C ARG A 258 -32.29 14.22 27.31
N VAL A 259 -31.68 13.04 27.56
CA VAL A 259 -32.16 11.85 28.31
C VAL A 259 -33.45 11.18 27.79
N GLU A 260 -33.33 9.94 27.30
CA GLU A 260 -33.40 8.67 28.05
C GLU A 260 -32.59 7.58 27.32
#